data_AF-A0A0D8Y3F8-F1
#
_entry.id   AF-A0A0D8Y3F8-F1
#
_cell.length_a   1.000
_cell.length_b   1.000
_cell.length_c   1.000
_cell.angle_alpha   90.00
_cell.angle_beta   90.00
_cell.angle_gamma   90.00
#
_symmetry.space_group_name_H-M   'P 1'
#
loop_
_entity.id
_entity.type
_entity.pdbx_description
1 polymer ?
#
loop_
_entity_poly.entity_id
_entity_poly.type
_entity_poly.pdbx_seq_one_letter_code
_entity_poly.pdbx_strand_id
1 'polypeptide(L)'
;MIRRNQDLDSFSDPNYKSLREIIAMTVGELGENISVRSMVALYAPEGASLYSSAHPKDGSDAVDMGRYVSVVALRRCENKELFPTEKLANQLCQHIIGMRCDTLGTPPHSTEEPEHLIGMQPDTLGTSQSNDADKVETNTTDAENELNNFAEVQSTNINEEETALLRQAFMFNPSQTVYDYVQSHQAEIVDFFRHELYNSE
;
A
#
# COMPACT_ATOMS: atom_id res chain seq x y z
N MET A 1 2.29 -15.79 3.31
CA MET A 1 2.59 -16.45 2.02
C MET A 1 3.78 -17.38 2.22
N ILE A 2 3.75 -18.59 1.66
CA ILE A 2 4.87 -19.53 1.83
C ILE A 2 5.85 -19.33 0.67
N ARG A 3 7.10 -19.05 0.98
CA ARG A 3 8.18 -18.81 -0.01
C ARG A 3 9.14 -19.99 0.02
N ARG A 4 9.44 -20.58 -1.13
CA ARG A 4 10.42 -21.68 -1.26
C ARG A 4 11.42 -21.38 -2.36
N ASN A 5 12.69 -21.25 -1.99
CA ASN A 5 13.78 -21.17 -2.95
C ASN A 5 13.83 -22.46 -3.77
N GLN A 6 14.06 -22.33 -5.07
CA GLN A 6 14.17 -23.42 -6.01
C GLN A 6 15.58 -23.46 -6.58
N ASP A 7 16.04 -24.67 -6.89
CA ASP A 7 17.32 -24.88 -7.57
C ASP A 7 17.14 -24.77 -9.08
N LEU A 8 18.15 -24.25 -9.79
CA LEU A 8 18.16 -24.18 -11.24
C LEU A 8 18.06 -25.58 -11.87
N ASP A 9 18.61 -26.57 -11.18
CA ASP A 9 18.62 -27.96 -11.62
C ASP A 9 17.29 -28.68 -11.44
N SER A 10 16.29 -28.08 -10.76
CA SER A 10 14.98 -28.70 -10.57
C SER A 10 13.98 -28.47 -11.72
N PHE A 11 14.38 -27.74 -12.77
CA PHE A 11 13.50 -27.40 -13.89
C PHE A 11 14.00 -27.95 -15.22
N SER A 12 13.05 -28.40 -16.04
CA SER A 12 13.29 -28.81 -17.42
C SER A 12 12.11 -28.41 -18.29
N ASP A 13 12.35 -28.21 -19.57
CA ASP A 13 11.28 -27.97 -20.55
C ASP A 13 10.50 -29.27 -20.85
N PRO A 14 9.41 -29.20 -21.64
CA PRO A 14 8.66 -30.39 -22.06
C PRO A 14 9.48 -31.42 -22.86
N ASN A 15 10.65 -31.04 -23.38
CA ASN A 15 11.57 -31.93 -24.10
C ASN A 15 12.69 -32.49 -23.20
N TYR A 16 12.57 -32.33 -21.87
CA TYR A 16 13.53 -32.78 -20.86
C TYR A 16 14.90 -32.09 -20.93
N LYS A 17 15.01 -30.92 -21.58
CA LYS A 17 16.21 -30.09 -21.50
C LYS A 17 16.24 -29.36 -20.18
N SER A 18 17.36 -29.45 -19.48
CA SER A 18 17.55 -28.72 -18.22
C SER A 18 17.54 -27.21 -18.45
N LEU A 19 17.07 -26.45 -17.46
CA LEU A 19 17.08 -24.99 -17.53
C LEU A 19 18.50 -24.41 -17.73
N ARG A 20 19.55 -25.06 -17.19
CA ARG A 20 20.94 -24.69 -17.46
C ARG A 20 21.33 -24.82 -18.93
N GLU A 21 20.94 -25.91 -19.57
CA GLU A 21 21.21 -26.13 -20.99
C GLU A 21 20.51 -25.07 -21.84
N ILE A 22 19.25 -24.76 -21.51
CA ILE A 22 18.48 -23.71 -22.20
C ILE A 22 19.18 -22.36 -22.07
N ILE A 23 19.60 -21.98 -20.86
CA ILE A 23 20.35 -20.72 -20.63
C ILE A 23 21.65 -20.70 -21.45
N ALA A 24 22.42 -21.80 -21.44
CA ALA A 24 23.68 -21.87 -22.18
C ALA A 24 23.48 -21.74 -23.69
N MET A 25 22.42 -22.37 -24.24
CA MET A 25 22.04 -22.22 -25.64
C MET A 25 21.67 -20.76 -25.96
N THR A 26 20.83 -20.14 -25.13
CA THR A 26 20.40 -18.74 -25.31
C THR A 26 21.58 -17.77 -25.23
N VAL A 27 22.55 -17.98 -24.33
CA VAL A 27 23.80 -17.20 -24.27
C VAL A 27 24.60 -17.34 -25.56
N GLY A 28 24.68 -18.54 -26.12
CA GLY A 28 25.36 -18.78 -27.40
C GLY A 28 24.69 -18.10 -28.59
N GLU A 29 23.36 -18.00 -28.58
CA GLU A 29 22.57 -17.36 -29.64
C GLU A 29 22.58 -15.83 -29.55
N LEU A 30 22.39 -15.26 -28.36
CA LEU A 30 22.42 -13.81 -28.15
C LEU A 30 23.83 -13.22 -28.17
N GLY A 31 24.84 -13.99 -27.75
CA GLY A 31 26.19 -13.47 -27.53
C GLY A 31 26.31 -12.59 -26.28
N GLU A 32 25.31 -12.63 -25.39
CA GLU A 32 25.26 -11.87 -24.14
C GLU A 32 25.22 -12.82 -22.93
N ASN A 33 25.79 -12.39 -21.81
CA ASN A 33 25.77 -13.17 -20.58
C ASN A 33 24.38 -13.11 -19.91
N ILE A 34 23.79 -14.28 -19.65
CA ILE A 34 22.52 -14.42 -18.94
C ILE A 34 22.78 -15.15 -17.63
N SER A 35 22.23 -14.63 -16.54
CA SER A 35 22.34 -15.24 -15.21
C SER A 35 20.99 -15.31 -14.52
N VAL A 36 20.74 -16.41 -13.82
CA VAL A 36 19.57 -16.55 -12.94
C VAL A 36 20.05 -16.37 -11.51
N ARG A 37 19.67 -15.25 -10.88
CA ARG A 37 20.09 -14.92 -9.51
C ARG A 37 19.36 -15.73 -8.45
N SER A 38 18.05 -15.91 -8.62
CA SER A 38 17.19 -16.60 -7.67
C SER A 38 15.92 -17.09 -8.34
N MET A 39 15.39 -18.21 -7.86
CA MET A 39 14.04 -18.66 -8.19
C MET A 39 13.30 -18.94 -6.89
N VAL A 40 12.10 -18.38 -6.76
CA VAL A 40 11.29 -18.50 -5.56
C VAL A 40 9.89 -18.93 -5.99
N ALA A 41 9.45 -20.07 -5.48
CA ALA A 41 8.06 -20.50 -5.59
C ALA A 41 7.25 -19.87 -4.45
N LEU A 42 6.13 -19.25 -4.80
CA LEU A 42 5.19 -18.64 -3.87
C LEU A 42 3.92 -19.48 -3.81
N TYR A 43 3.48 -19.81 -2.60
CA TYR A 43 2.25 -20.56 -2.38
C TYR A 43 1.25 -19.75 -1.56
N ALA A 44 0.00 -19.80 -2.01
CA ALA A 44 -1.11 -19.16 -1.31
C ALA A 44 -1.32 -19.85 0.06
N PRO A 45 -1.49 -19.07 1.15
CA PRO A 45 -2.02 -19.59 2.40
C PRO A 45 -3.44 -20.17 2.22
N GLU A 46 -3.88 -21.00 3.17
CA GLU A 46 -5.23 -21.56 3.13
C GLU A 46 -6.31 -20.46 3.11
N GLY A 47 -7.28 -20.65 2.21
CA GLY A 47 -8.38 -19.71 1.99
C GLY A 47 -7.98 -18.39 1.31
N ALA A 48 -6.77 -18.30 0.74
CA ALA A 48 -6.32 -17.14 -0.02
C ALA A 48 -5.93 -17.52 -1.46
N SER A 49 -5.95 -16.53 -2.34
CA SER A 49 -5.52 -16.62 -3.73
C SER A 49 -4.38 -15.65 -3.99
N LEU A 50 -3.44 -16.04 -4.86
CA LEU A 50 -2.33 -15.18 -5.28
C LEU A 50 -2.68 -14.42 -6.54
N TYR A 51 -2.31 -13.14 -6.57
CA TYR A 51 -2.41 -12.28 -7.74
C TYR A 51 -1.11 -11.51 -7.91
N SER A 52 -0.70 -11.27 -9.15
CA SER A 52 0.58 -10.64 -9.45
C SER A 52 0.43 -9.46 -10.40
N SER A 53 1.43 -8.58 -10.38
CA SER A 53 1.68 -7.61 -11.43
C SER A 53 3.18 -7.40 -11.58
N ALA A 54 3.63 -7.18 -12.82
CA ALA A 54 4.97 -6.69 -13.11
C ALA A 54 4.91 -5.24 -13.63
N HIS A 55 6.01 -4.50 -13.46
CA HIS A 55 6.15 -3.14 -13.97
C HIS A 55 7.61 -2.83 -14.40
N PRO A 56 7.85 -2.19 -15.56
CA PRO A 56 6.95 -2.14 -16.71
C PRO A 56 6.46 -3.54 -17.12
N LYS A 57 5.31 -3.63 -17.79
CA LYS A 57 4.79 -4.93 -18.24
C LYS A 57 5.43 -5.28 -19.57
N ASP A 58 6.62 -5.85 -19.50
CA ASP A 58 7.44 -6.27 -20.66
C ASP A 58 7.26 -7.77 -21.00
N GLY A 59 6.38 -8.45 -20.25
CA GLY A 59 6.10 -9.87 -20.41
C GLY A 59 5.13 -10.21 -21.55
N SER A 60 4.73 -11.47 -21.60
CA SER A 60 3.69 -12.00 -22.49
C SER A 60 2.38 -12.22 -21.74
N ASP A 61 1.33 -12.63 -22.44
CA ASP A 61 0.06 -13.02 -21.80
C ASP A 61 0.20 -14.22 -20.84
N ALA A 62 1.21 -15.06 -21.05
CA ALA A 62 1.47 -16.23 -20.23
C ALA A 62 2.44 -15.97 -19.07
N VAL A 63 3.27 -14.92 -19.16
CA VAL A 63 4.35 -14.64 -18.20
C VAL A 63 4.48 -13.14 -18.00
N ASP A 64 4.16 -12.66 -16.81
CA ASP A 64 4.45 -11.29 -16.40
C ASP A 64 5.97 -11.11 -16.22
N MET A 65 6.53 -10.11 -16.88
CA MET A 65 7.94 -9.72 -16.76
C MET A 65 8.03 -8.21 -16.62
N GLY A 66 9.01 -7.76 -15.84
CA GLY A 66 9.26 -6.35 -15.59
C GLY A 66 10.41 -6.15 -14.61
N ARG A 67 10.82 -4.90 -14.44
CA ARG A 67 11.83 -4.52 -13.43
C ARG A 67 11.33 -4.74 -12.01
N TYR A 68 10.07 -4.45 -11.75
CA TYR A 68 9.41 -4.65 -10.47
C TYR A 68 8.36 -5.73 -10.61
N VAL A 69 8.22 -6.55 -9.58
CA VAL A 69 7.16 -7.55 -9.48
C VAL A 69 6.55 -7.46 -8.10
N SER A 70 5.22 -7.49 -8.03
CA SER A 70 4.49 -7.69 -6.79
C SER A 70 3.55 -8.88 -6.90
N VAL A 71 3.38 -9.57 -5.77
CA VAL A 71 2.41 -10.65 -5.59
C VAL A 71 1.68 -10.39 -4.29
N VAL A 72 0.35 -10.43 -4.31
CA VAL A 72 -0.49 -10.26 -3.12
C VAL A 72 -1.28 -11.53 -2.87
N ALA A 73 -1.33 -11.97 -1.61
CA ALA A 73 -2.23 -13.03 -1.16
C ALA A 73 -3.52 -12.39 -0.63
N LEU A 74 -4.62 -12.55 -1.37
CA LEU A 74 -5.93 -12.03 -0.97
C LEU A 74 -6.83 -13.16 -0.48
N ARG A 75 -7.48 -12.93 0.66
CA ARG A 75 -8.65 -13.69 1.09
C ARG A 75 -9.90 -12.87 0.81
N ARG A 76 -10.85 -13.46 0.10
CA ARG A 76 -12.10 -12.80 -0.28
C ARG A 76 -13.15 -13.84 -0.66
N CYS A 77 -14.38 -13.66 -0.20
CA CYS A 77 -15.49 -14.49 -0.66
C CYS A 77 -15.86 -14.15 -2.11
N GLU A 78 -16.07 -15.16 -2.96
CA GLU A 78 -16.56 -14.94 -4.31
C GLU A 78 -18.01 -14.45 -4.29
N ASN A 79 -18.24 -13.24 -4.79
CA ASN A 79 -19.58 -12.69 -4.97
C ASN A 79 -19.60 -11.81 -6.23
N LYS A 80 -20.49 -12.13 -7.17
CA LYS A 80 -20.62 -11.46 -8.47
C LYS A 80 -21.13 -10.02 -8.39
N GLU A 81 -21.75 -9.64 -7.27
CA GLU A 81 -22.20 -8.26 -7.02
C GLU A 81 -21.06 -7.36 -6.54
N LEU A 82 -19.96 -7.96 -6.07
CA LEU A 82 -18.79 -7.20 -5.64
C LEU A 82 -17.95 -6.77 -6.83
N PHE A 83 -17.17 -5.71 -6.61
CA PHE A 83 -16.14 -5.26 -7.54
C PHE A 83 -15.20 -6.43 -7.91
N PRO A 84 -14.80 -6.62 -9.19
CA PRO A 84 -14.02 -7.77 -9.63
C PRO A 84 -12.71 -7.95 -8.85
N THR A 85 -12.44 -9.17 -8.38
CA THR A 85 -11.26 -9.46 -7.54
C THR A 85 -9.96 -9.24 -8.29
N GLU A 86 -9.92 -9.53 -9.59
CA GLU A 86 -8.74 -9.33 -10.43
C GLU A 86 -8.38 -7.84 -10.55
N LYS A 87 -9.39 -6.98 -10.66
CA LYS A 87 -9.17 -5.53 -10.73
C LYS A 87 -8.67 -4.99 -9.38
N LEU A 88 -9.28 -5.45 -8.28
CA LEU A 88 -8.86 -5.08 -6.92
C LEU A 88 -7.40 -5.48 -6.70
N ALA A 89 -7.08 -6.75 -6.97
CA ALA A 89 -5.75 -7.28 -6.76
C ALA A 89 -4.72 -6.59 -7.66
N ASN A 90 -5.06 -6.25 -8.90
CA ASN A 90 -4.19 -5.50 -9.79
C ASN A 90 -3.89 -4.10 -9.26
N GLN A 91 -4.91 -3.37 -8.75
CA GLN A 91 -4.71 -2.06 -8.13
C GLN A 91 -3.83 -2.15 -6.87
N LEU A 92 -4.01 -3.19 -6.05
CA LEU A 92 -3.14 -3.44 -4.89
C LEU A 92 -1.70 -3.75 -5.31
N CYS A 93 -1.50 -4.58 -6.33
CA CYS A 93 -0.17 -4.89 -6.85
C CYS A 93 0.55 -3.65 -7.40
N GLN A 94 -0.16 -2.78 -8.13
CA GLN A 94 0.38 -1.51 -8.62
C GLN A 94 0.73 -0.56 -7.47
N HIS A 95 -0.13 -0.46 -6.45
CA HIS A 95 0.16 0.30 -5.25
C HIS A 95 1.42 -0.23 -4.54
N ILE A 96 1.55 -1.55 -4.35
CA ILE A 96 2.73 -2.17 -3.72
C ILE A 96 4.03 -1.79 -4.45
N ILE A 97 4.01 -1.77 -5.78
CA ILE A 97 5.16 -1.36 -6.58
C ILE A 97 5.41 0.14 -6.44
N GLY A 98 4.39 0.96 -6.69
CA GLY A 98 4.50 2.42 -6.80
C GLY A 98 4.79 3.13 -5.49
N MET A 99 4.23 2.64 -4.38
CA MET A 99 4.40 3.19 -3.03
C MET A 99 5.49 2.49 -2.22
N ARG A 100 6.26 1.58 -2.85
CA ARG A 100 7.41 0.88 -2.25
C ARG A 100 7.07 0.29 -0.87
N CYS A 101 6.07 -0.59 -0.82
CA CYS A 101 5.70 -1.25 0.44
C CYS A 101 6.78 -2.26 0.87
N ASP A 102 7.15 -2.24 2.14
CA ASP A 102 8.15 -3.14 2.72
C ASP A 102 7.53 -4.12 3.74
N THR A 103 6.50 -3.70 4.47
CA THR A 103 5.83 -4.53 5.47
C THR A 103 4.31 -4.47 5.33
N LEU A 104 3.59 -5.48 5.82
CA LEU A 104 2.12 -5.45 5.81
C LEU A 104 1.60 -4.38 6.78
N GLY A 105 2.23 -4.28 7.95
CA GLY A 105 1.76 -3.41 9.02
C GLY A 105 0.54 -3.94 9.75
N THR A 106 0.06 -3.13 10.67
CA THR A 106 -1.24 -3.31 11.34
C THR A 106 -2.23 -2.30 10.77
N PRO A 107 -3.54 -2.57 10.89
CA PRO A 107 -4.55 -1.57 10.63
C PRO A 107 -4.23 -0.26 11.37
N PRO A 108 -4.53 0.91 10.78
CA PRO A 108 -4.40 2.17 11.49
C PRO A 108 -5.24 2.11 12.77
N HIS A 109 -4.66 2.50 13.91
CA HIS A 109 -5.43 2.71 15.12
C HIS A 109 -6.37 3.88 14.84
N SER A 110 -7.68 3.70 15.05
CA SER A 110 -8.60 4.82 15.14
C SER A 110 -8.00 5.80 16.15
N THR A 111 -7.66 7.00 15.71
CA THR A 111 -7.11 8.04 16.58
C THR A 111 -8.16 8.31 17.67
N GLU A 112 -8.04 7.66 18.82
CA GLU A 112 -8.57 8.22 20.05
C GLU A 112 -7.76 9.50 20.31
N GLU A 113 -8.48 10.56 20.63
CA GLU A 113 -7.96 11.92 20.81
C GLU A 113 -6.72 11.98 21.70
N PRO A 114 -5.82 12.96 21.49
CA PRO A 114 -4.53 12.99 22.16
C PRO A 114 -4.68 13.05 23.69
N GLU A 115 -4.24 11.98 24.37
CA GLU A 115 -3.95 11.96 25.80
C GLU A 115 -2.71 12.81 26.12
N HIS A 116 -2.78 14.13 25.89
CA HIS A 116 -1.85 15.07 26.52
C HIS A 116 -2.47 16.46 26.60
N LEU A 117 -3.25 16.69 27.66
CA LEU A 117 -3.23 17.88 28.54
C LEU A 117 -4.46 17.85 29.47
N ILE A 118 -4.50 16.92 30.41
CA ILE A 118 -5.28 17.08 31.64
C ILE A 118 -4.32 16.92 32.82
N GLY A 119 -3.55 17.99 33.05
CA GLY A 119 -2.84 18.23 34.29
C GLY A 119 -3.52 19.38 35.03
N MET A 120 -4.15 19.04 36.15
CA MET A 120 -4.90 19.87 37.11
C MET A 120 -4.17 21.19 37.50
N GLN A 121 -4.84 22.31 37.78
CA GLN A 121 -5.51 22.60 39.06
C GLN A 121 -6.60 23.70 38.96
N PRO A 122 -7.65 23.65 39.80
CA PRO A 122 -8.58 24.76 40.03
C PRO A 122 -8.25 25.45 41.36
N ASP A 123 -7.63 26.64 41.33
CA ASP A 123 -7.45 27.44 42.54
C ASP A 123 -8.14 28.81 42.42
N THR A 124 -9.26 28.89 43.15
CA THR A 124 -9.75 30.01 43.97
C THR A 124 -10.18 31.34 43.33
N LEU A 125 -11.47 31.57 43.51
CA LEU A 125 -12.21 32.83 43.52
C LEU A 125 -11.55 33.89 44.44
N GLY A 126 -11.25 35.07 43.88
CA GLY A 126 -10.78 36.24 44.63
C GLY A 126 -11.21 37.55 43.96
N THR A 127 -12.29 38.12 44.49
CA THR A 127 -12.81 39.46 44.18
C THR A 127 -11.76 40.56 44.41
N SER A 128 -11.62 41.52 43.49
CA SER A 128 -11.32 42.93 43.82
C SER A 128 -11.58 43.87 42.63
N GLN A 129 -12.31 44.95 42.92
CA GLN A 129 -12.60 46.09 42.07
C GLN A 129 -11.36 46.98 41.91
N SER A 130 -11.18 47.61 40.74
CA SER A 130 -10.91 49.06 40.64
C SER A 130 -10.92 49.53 39.18
N ASN A 131 -11.48 50.73 39.00
CA ASN A 131 -11.69 51.49 37.77
C ASN A 131 -10.39 51.85 37.02
N ASP A 132 -10.46 52.02 35.70
CA ASP A 132 -10.37 53.34 35.08
C ASP A 132 -10.60 53.30 33.56
N ALA A 133 -11.19 54.38 33.06
CA ALA A 133 -11.62 54.60 31.69
C ALA A 133 -10.45 55.01 30.77
N ASP A 134 -10.48 54.58 29.50
CA ASP A 134 -10.47 55.55 28.40
C ASP A 134 -10.93 54.96 27.06
N LYS A 135 -11.46 55.87 26.24
CA LYS A 135 -12.21 55.71 24.98
C LYS A 135 -11.40 55.08 23.83
N VAL A 136 -12.10 54.48 22.85
CA VAL A 136 -12.33 55.04 21.49
C VAL A 136 -13.20 54.06 20.66
N GLU A 137 -14.26 54.61 20.07
CA GLU A 137 -15.22 54.01 19.13
C GLU A 137 -14.58 53.63 17.79
N THR A 138 -15.12 52.62 17.08
CA THR A 138 -15.85 52.81 15.80
C THR A 138 -16.27 51.46 15.17
N ASN A 139 -17.56 51.39 14.78
CA ASN A 139 -18.16 50.87 13.53
C ASN A 139 -17.70 49.50 12.97
N THR A 140 -18.51 48.61 12.41
CA THR A 140 -19.93 48.47 12.04
C THR A 140 -20.05 47.03 11.49
N THR A 141 -21.25 46.44 11.57
CA THR A 141 -21.85 45.42 10.67
C THR A 141 -20.94 44.48 9.85
N ASP A 142 -21.17 43.16 9.95
CA ASP A 142 -21.80 42.42 8.84
C ASP A 142 -22.04 40.96 9.23
N ALA A 143 -23.30 40.57 9.14
CA ALA A 143 -23.83 39.26 9.46
C ALA A 143 -23.88 38.42 8.18
N GLU A 144 -22.75 37.96 7.62
CA GLU A 144 -22.77 37.06 6.47
C GLU A 144 -21.56 36.13 6.45
N ASN A 145 -21.73 34.85 6.82
CA ASN A 145 -21.23 33.69 6.06
C ASN A 145 -21.49 32.35 6.78
N GLU A 146 -22.77 32.00 7.02
CA GLU A 146 -23.17 30.61 7.30
C GLU A 146 -23.47 29.82 6.01
N LEU A 147 -22.68 30.03 4.94
CA LEU A 147 -22.88 29.33 3.66
C LEU A 147 -21.62 28.67 3.08
N ASN A 148 -20.49 28.76 3.78
CA ASN A 148 -19.25 28.08 3.39
C ASN A 148 -18.87 26.96 4.36
N ASN A 149 -19.85 26.18 4.85
CA ASN A 149 -19.56 24.83 5.35
C ASN A 149 -19.34 23.87 4.17
N PHE A 150 -18.40 24.23 3.30
CA PHE A 150 -17.83 23.30 2.35
C PHE A 150 -17.04 22.33 3.22
N ALA A 151 -17.54 21.10 3.38
CA ALA A 151 -16.88 20.07 4.15
C ALA A 151 -15.39 20.12 3.82
N GLU A 152 -14.56 20.45 4.81
CA GLU A 152 -13.11 20.47 4.67
C GLU A 152 -12.74 19.08 4.15
N VAL A 153 -12.41 19.01 2.86
CA VAL A 153 -11.88 17.79 2.28
C VAL A 153 -10.51 17.67 2.92
N GLN A 154 -10.44 16.96 4.06
CA GLN A 154 -9.20 16.59 4.69
C GLN A 154 -8.44 15.75 3.67
N SER A 155 -7.58 16.43 2.92
CA SER A 155 -6.64 15.78 2.03
C SER A 155 -5.63 15.13 2.96
N THR A 156 -5.71 13.81 3.04
CA THR A 156 -4.71 12.98 3.72
C THR A 156 -3.35 13.32 3.13
N ASN A 157 -2.43 13.74 3.99
CA ASN A 157 -1.06 14.02 3.59
C ASN A 157 -0.40 12.69 3.22
N ILE A 158 0.15 12.56 2.01
CA ILE A 158 0.85 11.33 1.60
C ILE A 158 2.16 11.29 2.38
N ASN A 159 2.20 10.46 3.42
CA ASN A 159 3.43 10.22 4.14
C ASN A 159 4.34 9.31 3.30
N GLU A 160 5.33 9.91 2.64
CA GLU A 160 6.32 9.19 1.83
C GLU A 160 7.23 8.25 2.65
N GLU A 161 7.27 8.41 3.97
CA GLU A 161 8.09 7.58 4.86
C GLU A 161 7.33 6.35 5.39
N GLU A 162 6.00 6.30 5.28
CA GLU A 162 5.23 5.13 5.70
C GLU A 162 5.44 4.01 4.68
N THR A 163 6.02 2.89 5.11
CA THR A 163 6.31 1.72 4.27
C THR A 163 5.40 0.52 4.57
N ALA A 164 4.54 0.64 5.59
CA ALA A 164 3.60 -0.40 5.94
C ALA A 164 2.32 -0.29 5.11
N LEU A 165 2.08 -1.30 4.28
CA LEU A 165 1.03 -1.35 3.27
C LEU A 165 -0.32 -0.89 3.80
N LEU A 166 -0.78 -1.44 4.94
CA LEU A 166 -2.12 -1.16 5.46
C LEU A 166 -2.34 0.31 5.89
N ARG A 167 -1.27 1.05 6.23
CA ARG A 167 -1.37 2.45 6.69
C ARG A 167 -1.10 3.47 5.59
N GLN A 168 -0.54 3.05 4.46
CA GLN A 168 -0.28 3.95 3.35
C GLN A 168 -1.59 4.51 2.76
N ALA A 169 -1.54 5.77 2.33
CA ALA A 169 -2.61 6.38 1.54
C ALA A 169 -2.73 5.64 0.20
N PHE A 170 -3.95 5.26 -0.18
CA PHE A 170 -4.16 4.45 -1.37
C PHE A 170 -3.86 5.25 -2.65
N MET A 171 -2.97 4.73 -3.50
CA MET A 171 -2.42 5.46 -4.65
C MET A 171 -3.50 5.97 -5.64
N PHE A 172 -4.59 5.23 -5.84
CA PHE A 172 -5.67 5.63 -6.76
C PHE A 172 -6.76 6.48 -6.09
N ASN A 173 -6.76 6.56 -4.76
CA ASN A 173 -7.64 7.44 -4.00
C ASN A 173 -6.98 7.76 -2.65
N PRO A 174 -6.14 8.81 -2.58
CA PRO A 174 -5.37 9.09 -1.38
C PRO A 174 -6.20 9.36 -0.13
N SER A 175 -7.47 9.76 -0.27
CA SER A 175 -8.39 10.09 0.85
C SER A 175 -8.70 8.94 1.81
N GLN A 176 -8.24 7.73 1.51
CA GLN A 176 -8.38 6.55 2.35
C GLN A 176 -7.06 5.77 2.41
N THR A 177 -6.89 4.96 3.44
CA THR A 177 -5.76 4.03 3.53
C THR A 177 -6.00 2.80 2.64
N VAL A 178 -4.94 2.02 2.39
CA VAL A 178 -5.09 0.69 1.77
C VAL A 178 -5.97 -0.21 2.61
N TYR A 179 -5.87 -0.14 3.95
CA TYR A 179 -6.71 -0.93 4.84
C TYR A 179 -8.20 -0.65 4.62
N ASP A 180 -8.59 0.63 4.62
CA ASP A 180 -9.99 1.03 4.42
C ASP A 180 -10.49 0.62 3.02
N TYR A 181 -9.63 0.80 2.02
CA TYR A 181 -9.92 0.41 0.65
C TYR A 181 -10.18 -1.10 0.54
N VAL A 182 -9.32 -1.95 1.12
CA VAL A 182 -9.46 -3.41 1.10
C VAL A 182 -10.70 -3.87 1.88
N GLN A 183 -10.95 -3.27 3.04
CA GLN A 183 -12.09 -3.61 3.90
C GLN A 183 -13.42 -3.27 3.23
N SER A 184 -13.52 -2.12 2.56
CA SER A 184 -14.72 -1.74 1.80
C SER A 184 -15.03 -2.71 0.65
N HIS A 185 -14.03 -3.46 0.18
CA HIS A 185 -14.16 -4.50 -0.84
C HIS A 185 -14.40 -5.90 -0.29
N GLN A 186 -14.59 -6.03 1.03
CA GLN A 186 -14.80 -7.29 1.75
C GLN A 186 -13.65 -8.29 1.52
N ALA A 187 -12.44 -7.77 1.40
CA ALA A 187 -11.22 -8.54 1.20
C ALA A 187 -10.29 -8.38 2.41
N GLU A 188 -9.30 -9.26 2.49
CA GLU A 188 -8.22 -9.22 3.47
C GLU A 188 -6.91 -9.48 2.74
N ILE A 189 -5.91 -8.62 2.94
CA ILE A 189 -4.54 -8.90 2.49
C ILE A 189 -3.89 -9.77 3.57
N VAL A 190 -3.63 -11.03 3.22
CA VAL A 190 -3.00 -11.99 4.13
C VAL A 190 -1.48 -11.76 4.19
N ASP A 191 -0.87 -11.47 3.04
CA ASP A 191 0.57 -11.20 2.91
C ASP A 191 0.85 -10.64 1.50
N PHE A 192 2.04 -10.11 1.27
CA PHE A 192 2.51 -9.74 -0.06
C PHE A 192 4.00 -10.05 -0.26
N PHE A 193 4.42 -9.96 -1.51
CA PHE A 193 5.80 -10.06 -1.95
C PHE A 193 6.04 -8.91 -2.94
N ARG A 194 7.15 -8.21 -2.78
CA ARG A 194 7.64 -7.18 -3.71
C ARG A 194 9.08 -7.53 -4.04
N HIS A 195 9.43 -7.45 -5.31
CA HIS A 195 10.80 -7.64 -5.78
C HIS A 195 11.15 -6.61 -6.84
N GLU A 196 12.40 -6.17 -6.82
CA GLU A 196 13.00 -5.31 -7.83
C GLU A 196 14.23 -6.00 -8.40
N LEU A 197 14.21 -6.18 -9.72
CA LEU A 197 15.36 -6.63 -10.51
C LEU A 197 16.49 -5.61 -10.34
N TYR A 198 17.70 -6.10 -10.06
CA TYR A 198 18.91 -5.31 -9.78
C TYR A 198 19.00 -4.62 -8.42
N ASN A 199 18.16 -4.97 -7.43
CA ASN A 199 18.51 -4.61 -6.07
C ASN A 199 19.71 -5.47 -5.60
N SER A 200 20.92 -4.93 -5.72
CA SER A 200 22.13 -5.48 -5.14
C SER A 200 22.16 -5.13 -3.65
N GLU A 201 21.36 -5.85 -2.87
CA GLU A 201 21.73 -6.14 -1.48
C GLU A 201 22.67 -7.36 -1.44
#